data_AF-A0A9K3LKF1-F1
#
_entry.id   AF-A0A9K3LKF1-F1
#
_cell.length_a   1.000
_cell.length_b   1.000
_cell.length_c   1.000
_cell.angle_alpha   90.00
_cell.angle_beta   90.00
_cell.angle_gamma   90.00
#
_symmetry.space_group_name_H-M   'P 1'
#
loop_
_entity.id
_entity.type
_entity.pdbx_description
1 polymer ?
#
loop_
_entity_poly.entity_id
_entity_poly.type
_entity_poly.pdbx_seq_one_letter_code
_entity_poly.pdbx_strand_id
1 'polypeptide(L)'
;MTKAGRQMSIQMVGENKTEDDDDNERKNNPTNKSNCCFQRCFHCTLPSKEGARDHAQQQHGKHSWRVRALHFIHRPTVQRILMLLLLLDVLILFAELFLLALYPQCDLVERDCIACCPNELNNNDVTEDERWLATESSPRTTSSPESQNQSDSCDVGYIDSLGEPSCDDHKWEGVHQAGDTFFGMTVAILSLFLVENIVELLALTPAVFFRHVWYLSDFVIVFTSLALELVFHWTSQQQTQETLGGSLVFFRLWRFLRITHGLVEVTSEWTHQQYNDLIEYAREMEDRLLQQRQRRRQRHSQTASLPPTNKRVIRLCHPPTEKLEKT
;
A
#
# COMPACT_ATOMS: atom_id res chain seq x y z
N MET A 1 48.44 33.88 42.73
CA MET A 1 48.18 34.22 41.32
C MET A 1 46.68 34.20 41.10
N THR A 2 46.14 35.40 40.92
CA THR A 2 44.75 35.81 40.75
C THR A 2 44.25 35.51 39.34
N LYS A 3 43.01 35.03 39.17
CA LYS A 3 42.28 35.20 37.91
C LYS A 3 40.81 35.50 38.18
N ALA A 4 40.46 36.71 37.74
CA ALA A 4 39.24 37.44 37.97
C ALA A 4 38.06 36.85 37.19
N GLY A 5 36.88 36.95 37.81
CA GLY A 5 35.59 36.68 37.19
C GLY A 5 35.20 37.75 36.18
N ARG A 6 34.42 37.33 35.18
CA ARG A 6 33.85 38.19 34.14
C ARG A 6 32.34 38.24 34.36
N GLN A 7 31.85 39.37 34.86
CA GLN A 7 30.43 39.71 34.90
C GLN A 7 29.92 39.90 33.47
N MET A 8 28.84 39.20 33.12
CA MET A 8 28.07 39.43 31.90
C MET A 8 26.87 40.29 32.30
N SER A 9 26.90 41.56 31.90
CA SER A 9 25.82 42.53 32.12
C SER A 9 24.79 42.36 31.00
N ILE A 10 23.59 41.90 31.35
CA ILE A 10 22.45 41.83 30.43
C ILE A 10 21.76 43.19 30.45
N GLN A 11 21.95 43.94 29.37
CA GLN A 11 21.23 45.18 29.10
C GLN A 11 19.82 44.83 28.61
N MET A 12 18.82 45.06 29.47
CA MET A 12 17.41 44.98 29.10
C MET A 12 17.05 46.26 28.34
N VAL A 13 16.94 46.16 27.01
CA VAL A 13 16.35 47.19 26.16
C VAL A 13 14.84 47.14 26.37
N GLY A 14 14.28 48.21 26.93
CA GLY A 14 12.86 48.42 27.03
C GLY A 14 12.30 48.97 25.73
N GLU A 15 11.58 48.14 24.98
CA GLU A 15 10.65 48.60 23.95
C GLU A 15 9.29 48.86 24.59
N ASN A 16 8.99 50.14 24.79
CA ASN A 16 7.62 50.62 24.98
C ASN A 16 6.96 50.62 23.58
N LYS A 17 6.13 49.62 23.32
CA LYS A 17 5.23 49.61 22.16
C LYS A 17 3.82 49.84 22.68
N THR A 18 3.32 51.06 22.47
CA THR A 18 1.92 51.44 22.56
C THR A 18 1.16 50.67 21.49
N GLU A 19 0.51 49.59 21.89
CA GLU A 19 -0.59 48.94 21.18
C GLU A 19 -1.88 49.63 21.63
N ASP A 20 -2.32 50.63 20.88
CA ASP A 20 -3.71 51.10 20.86
C ASP A 20 -3.93 51.71 19.46
N ASP A 21 -5.06 51.39 18.84
CA ASP A 21 -5.60 51.94 17.58
C ASP A 21 -5.18 51.32 16.23
N ASP A 22 -5.50 50.05 15.94
CA ASP A 22 -5.53 49.56 14.54
C ASP A 22 -6.59 48.48 14.22
N ASP A 23 -7.72 48.46 14.95
CA ASP A 23 -8.79 47.46 14.75
C ASP A 23 -10.03 47.96 13.97
N ASN A 24 -10.01 49.16 13.39
CA ASN A 24 -11.24 49.76 12.80
C ASN A 24 -11.24 50.02 11.29
N GLU A 25 -10.23 49.58 10.53
CA GLU A 25 -10.16 49.86 9.08
C GLU A 25 -10.05 48.60 8.20
N ARG A 26 -10.89 47.59 8.48
CA ARG A 26 -11.00 46.41 7.58
C ARG A 26 -12.42 45.93 7.32
N LYS A 27 -13.37 46.85 7.24
CA LYS A 27 -14.69 46.60 6.65
C LYS A 27 -14.86 47.57 5.48
N ASN A 28 -15.16 47.02 4.29
CA ASN A 28 -15.55 47.71 3.05
C ASN A 28 -14.46 47.90 1.99
N ASN A 29 -14.05 46.80 1.34
CA ASN A 29 -13.63 46.91 -0.06
C ASN A 29 -14.14 45.71 -0.89
N PRO A 30 -15.33 45.82 -1.51
CA PRO A 30 -15.94 44.76 -2.31
C PRO A 30 -15.66 44.93 -3.82
N THR A 31 -14.43 45.17 -4.26
CA THR A 31 -14.13 45.24 -5.71
C THR A 31 -12.72 44.73 -6.03
N ASN A 32 -12.51 43.41 -5.94
CA ASN A 32 -11.48 42.77 -6.76
C ASN A 32 -11.84 41.29 -7.00
N LYS A 33 -12.83 41.08 -7.87
CA LYS A 33 -13.40 39.78 -8.23
C LYS A 33 -13.21 39.54 -9.73
N SER A 34 -11.98 39.30 -10.16
CA SER A 34 -11.71 38.65 -11.46
C SER A 34 -10.22 38.41 -11.57
N ASN A 35 -9.83 37.20 -11.99
CA ASN A 35 -8.46 36.80 -12.41
C ASN A 35 -7.65 35.92 -11.42
N CYS A 36 -8.32 35.09 -10.61
CA CYS A 36 -7.66 33.97 -9.91
C CYS A 36 -8.23 32.59 -10.31
N CYS A 37 -8.68 32.43 -11.56
CA CYS A 37 -9.42 31.24 -11.96
C CYS A 37 -8.62 30.13 -12.66
N PHE A 38 -7.31 30.29 -12.93
CA PHE A 38 -6.61 29.33 -13.78
C PHE A 38 -5.39 28.63 -13.17
N GLN A 39 -4.82 29.12 -12.07
CA GLN A 39 -3.55 28.59 -11.54
C GLN A 39 -3.69 27.75 -10.27
N ARG A 40 -4.93 27.44 -9.86
CA ARG A 40 -5.27 26.67 -8.64
C ARG A 40 -5.75 25.23 -8.91
N CYS A 41 -5.71 24.76 -10.16
CA CYS A 41 -6.40 23.53 -10.55
C CYS A 41 -5.65 22.20 -10.32
N PHE A 42 -4.38 22.23 -9.88
CA PHE A 42 -3.62 21.00 -9.59
C PHE A 42 -3.17 20.89 -8.13
N HIS A 43 -3.76 21.65 -7.22
CA HIS A 43 -3.75 21.23 -5.82
C HIS A 43 -4.77 20.10 -5.68
N CYS A 44 -4.38 18.91 -6.14
CA CYS A 44 -5.06 17.65 -5.91
C CYS A 44 -4.87 17.26 -4.44
N THR A 45 -5.28 18.14 -3.52
CA THR A 45 -5.56 17.72 -2.15
C THR A 45 -6.75 16.79 -2.23
N LEU A 46 -6.51 15.51 -1.95
CA LEU A 46 -7.57 14.52 -1.79
C LEU A 46 -8.61 15.09 -0.83
N PRO A 47 -9.89 15.16 -1.24
CA PRO A 47 -10.93 15.62 -0.34
C PRO A 47 -10.98 14.66 0.85
N SER A 48 -10.80 15.18 2.07
CA SER A 48 -11.00 14.42 3.31
C SER A 48 -12.38 13.74 3.29
N LYS A 49 -12.53 12.56 3.92
CA LYS A 49 -13.83 11.88 4.07
C LYS A 49 -14.92 12.78 4.62
N GLU A 50 -14.58 13.72 5.51
CA GLU A 50 -15.53 14.72 6.01
C GLU A 50 -16.01 15.65 4.90
N GLY A 51 -15.10 16.14 4.06
CA GLY A 51 -15.43 16.96 2.90
C GLY A 51 -16.29 16.22 1.87
N ALA A 52 -15.97 14.94 1.60
CA ALA A 52 -16.77 14.11 0.71
C ALA A 52 -18.18 13.85 1.28
N ARG A 53 -18.29 13.59 2.58
CA ARG A 53 -19.56 13.37 3.28
C ARG A 53 -20.41 14.63 3.31
N ASP A 54 -19.82 15.78 3.58
CA ASP A 54 -20.51 17.07 3.59
C ASP A 54 -21.00 17.45 2.20
N HIS A 55 -20.18 17.24 1.17
CA HIS A 55 -20.59 17.44 -0.22
C HIS A 55 -21.76 16.52 -0.60
N ALA A 56 -21.69 15.22 -0.25
CA ALA A 56 -22.76 14.28 -0.53
C ALA A 56 -24.06 14.67 0.21
N GLN A 57 -23.95 15.11 1.46
CA GLN A 57 -25.09 15.54 2.29
C GLN A 57 -25.73 16.82 1.76
N GLN A 58 -24.94 17.79 1.28
CA GLN A 58 -25.44 19.02 0.66
C GLN A 58 -26.14 18.74 -0.67
N GLN A 59 -25.60 17.84 -1.48
CA GLN A 59 -26.10 17.60 -2.83
C GLN A 59 -27.31 16.66 -2.88
N HIS A 60 -27.32 15.59 -2.06
CA HIS A 60 -28.34 14.52 -2.14
C HIS A 60 -29.32 14.52 -0.95
N GLY A 61 -29.09 15.34 0.06
CA GLY A 61 -29.90 15.39 1.28
C GLY A 61 -29.62 14.25 2.26
N LYS A 62 -29.92 14.48 3.55
CA LYS A 62 -29.57 13.57 4.67
C LYS A 62 -30.18 12.17 4.56
N HIS A 63 -31.26 12.01 3.81
CA HIS A 63 -32.01 10.74 3.74
C HIS A 63 -31.79 9.95 2.46
N SER A 64 -30.88 10.39 1.57
CA SER A 64 -30.60 9.64 0.34
C SER A 64 -29.90 8.31 0.63
N TRP A 65 -30.28 7.28 -0.14
CA TRP A 65 -29.66 5.95 -0.07
C TRP A 65 -28.15 6.01 -0.35
N ARG A 66 -27.68 7.00 -1.12
CA ARG A 66 -26.26 7.23 -1.42
C ARG A 66 -25.44 7.50 -0.17
N VAL A 67 -25.97 8.33 0.73
CA VAL A 67 -25.32 8.63 2.02
C VAL A 67 -25.26 7.39 2.91
N ARG A 68 -26.30 6.55 2.87
CA ARG A 68 -26.32 5.27 3.61
C ARG A 68 -25.31 4.27 3.06
N ALA A 69 -25.21 4.14 1.74
CA ALA A 69 -24.24 3.27 1.08
C ALA A 69 -22.81 3.70 1.40
N LEU A 70 -22.50 5.00 1.28
CA LEU A 70 -21.21 5.56 1.64
C LEU A 70 -20.87 5.32 3.12
N HIS A 71 -21.85 5.53 4.02
CA HIS A 71 -21.69 5.25 5.43
C HIS A 71 -21.47 3.76 5.72
N PHE A 72 -22.08 2.86 4.93
CA PHE A 72 -21.90 1.43 5.08
C PHE A 72 -20.49 0.98 4.66
N ILE A 73 -20.00 1.46 3.51
CA ILE A 73 -18.65 1.15 3.00
C ILE A 73 -17.58 1.68 3.96
N HIS A 74 -17.72 2.92 4.43
CA HIS A 74 -16.77 3.52 5.38
C HIS A 74 -16.87 2.97 6.80
N ARG A 75 -17.66 1.91 7.07
CA ARG A 75 -17.61 1.26 8.37
C ARG A 75 -16.24 0.60 8.56
N PRO A 76 -15.57 0.80 9.71
CA PRO A 76 -14.25 0.25 9.96
C PRO A 76 -14.23 -1.28 9.88
N THR A 77 -15.34 -1.94 10.21
CA THR A 77 -15.47 -3.40 10.06
C THR A 77 -15.46 -3.84 8.60
N VAL A 78 -16.22 -3.17 7.73
CA VAL A 78 -16.29 -3.49 6.30
C VAL A 78 -14.94 -3.23 5.66
N GLN A 79 -14.32 -2.08 5.96
CA GLN A 79 -12.99 -1.75 5.46
C GLN A 79 -11.92 -2.78 5.88
N ARG A 80 -11.94 -3.27 7.12
CA ARG A 80 -11.04 -4.35 7.57
C ARG A 80 -11.28 -5.66 6.81
N ILE A 81 -12.54 -6.02 6.56
CA ILE A 81 -12.88 -7.24 5.82
C ILE A 81 -12.39 -7.12 4.37
N LEU A 82 -12.61 -5.97 3.72
CA LEU A 82 -12.14 -5.71 2.36
C LEU A 82 -10.62 -5.72 2.26
N MET A 83 -9.93 -5.15 3.25
CA MET A 83 -8.47 -5.21 3.35
C MET A 83 -7.96 -6.66 3.55
N LEU A 84 -8.67 -7.47 4.34
CA LEU A 84 -8.34 -8.89 4.52
C LEU A 84 -8.58 -9.68 3.22
N LEU A 85 -9.68 -9.42 2.52
CA LEU A 85 -9.99 -10.02 1.21
C LEU A 85 -8.92 -9.68 0.17
N LEU A 86 -8.43 -8.43 0.15
CA LEU A 86 -7.32 -8.02 -0.72
C LEU A 86 -6.03 -8.77 -0.39
N LEU A 87 -5.72 -8.93 0.89
CA LEU A 87 -4.53 -9.69 1.30
C LEU A 87 -4.66 -11.18 0.93
N LEU A 88 -5.85 -11.76 1.13
CA LEU A 88 -6.15 -13.14 0.77
C LEU A 88 -6.01 -13.35 -0.75
N ASP A 89 -6.50 -12.42 -1.56
CA ASP A 89 -6.37 -12.47 -3.02
C ASP A 89 -4.91 -12.49 -3.49
N VAL A 90 -4.06 -11.66 -2.88
CA VAL A 90 -2.61 -11.70 -3.15
C VAL A 90 -2.02 -13.06 -2.80
N LEU A 91 -2.44 -13.68 -1.68
CA LEU A 91 -1.97 -15.02 -1.30
C LEU A 91 -2.45 -16.09 -2.30
N ILE A 92 -3.70 -16.03 -2.75
CA ILE A 92 -4.24 -16.95 -3.76
C ILE A 92 -3.47 -16.81 -5.07
N LEU A 93 -3.16 -15.59 -5.48
CA LEU A 93 -2.36 -15.32 -6.67
C LEU A 93 -0.98 -15.97 -6.56
N PHE A 94 -0.30 -15.82 -5.43
CA PHE A 94 0.99 -16.48 -5.24
C PHE A 94 0.85 -18.00 -5.29
N ALA A 95 -0.22 -18.57 -4.70
CA ALA A 95 -0.48 -20.01 -4.78
C ALA A 95 -0.75 -20.47 -6.22
N GLU A 96 -1.53 -19.71 -6.98
CA GLU A 96 -1.82 -19.98 -8.40
C GLU A 96 -0.54 -19.93 -9.25
N LEU A 97 0.28 -18.88 -9.09
CA LEU A 97 1.57 -18.78 -9.79
C LEU A 97 2.52 -19.92 -9.40
N PHE A 98 2.53 -20.33 -8.13
CA PHE A 98 3.38 -21.44 -7.68
C PHE A 98 2.90 -22.77 -8.26
N LEU A 99 1.58 -23.00 -8.34
CA LEU A 99 1.02 -24.18 -8.98
C LEU A 99 1.33 -24.21 -10.48
N LEU A 100 1.18 -23.09 -11.18
CA LEU A 100 1.54 -22.98 -12.60
C LEU A 100 3.03 -23.22 -12.86
N ALA A 101 3.90 -22.79 -11.93
CA ALA A 101 5.35 -22.99 -12.04
C ALA A 101 5.78 -24.44 -11.74
N LEU A 102 5.12 -25.11 -10.78
CA LEU A 102 5.43 -26.48 -10.40
C LEU A 102 4.78 -27.53 -11.32
N TYR A 103 3.61 -27.22 -11.86
CA TYR A 103 2.79 -28.10 -12.69
C TYR A 103 2.38 -27.37 -13.96
N PRO A 104 3.33 -27.12 -14.88
CA PRO A 104 3.03 -26.48 -16.15
C PRO A 104 2.02 -27.34 -16.94
N GLN A 105 1.12 -26.68 -17.67
CA GLN A 105 0.20 -27.38 -18.56
C GLN A 105 0.98 -28.10 -19.66
N CYS A 106 0.53 -29.30 -19.98
CA CYS A 106 1.21 -30.22 -20.89
C CYS A 106 1.35 -29.73 -22.34
N ASP A 107 0.63 -28.67 -22.72
CA ASP A 107 0.70 -28.05 -24.05
C ASP A 107 2.06 -27.38 -24.34
N LEU A 108 2.95 -27.20 -23.34
CA LEU A 108 4.22 -26.50 -23.50
C LEU A 108 5.46 -27.39 -23.73
N VAL A 109 5.32 -28.73 -23.72
CA VAL A 109 6.49 -29.63 -23.88
C VAL A 109 6.63 -30.04 -25.34
N GLU A 110 7.17 -29.14 -26.16
CA GLU A 110 7.44 -29.43 -27.58
C GLU A 110 8.78 -30.15 -27.81
N ARG A 111 9.66 -30.34 -26.81
CA ARG A 111 11.09 -30.67 -27.10
C ARG A 111 11.91 -31.63 -26.24
N ASP A 112 11.38 -32.33 -25.24
CA ASP A 112 12.17 -33.33 -24.51
C ASP A 112 11.69 -34.77 -24.77
N CYS A 113 11.65 -35.15 -26.05
CA CYS A 113 11.56 -36.55 -26.44
C CYS A 113 12.88 -37.22 -26.09
N ILE A 114 12.92 -38.00 -25.00
CA ILE A 114 14.03 -38.91 -24.73
C ILE A 114 14.07 -39.92 -25.89
N ALA A 115 15.08 -39.82 -26.75
CA ALA A 115 15.29 -40.76 -27.83
C ALA A 115 15.60 -42.14 -27.24
N CYS A 116 14.58 -42.98 -27.08
CA CYS A 116 14.78 -44.39 -26.82
C CYS A 116 15.35 -45.02 -28.09
N CYS A 117 16.68 -45.18 -28.14
CA CYS A 117 17.30 -45.98 -29.18
C CYS A 117 16.87 -47.45 -28.97
N PRO A 118 16.22 -48.09 -29.94
CA PRO A 118 16.06 -49.54 -29.88
C PRO A 118 17.46 -50.16 -29.95
N ASN A 119 17.80 -51.02 -28.98
CA ASN A 119 18.97 -51.88 -29.11
C ASN A 119 18.66 -52.89 -30.21
N GLU A 120 19.04 -52.58 -31.46
CA GLU A 120 19.16 -53.58 -32.50
C GLU A 120 20.35 -54.49 -32.17
N LEU A 121 20.18 -55.40 -31.23
CA LEU A 121 21.11 -56.50 -31.04
C LEU A 121 20.33 -57.80 -30.98
N ASN A 122 20.53 -58.57 -32.04
CA ASN A 122 20.22 -59.97 -32.22
C ASN A 122 18.74 -60.34 -32.30
N ASN A 123 18.32 -60.54 -33.56
CA ASN A 123 17.54 -61.70 -33.92
C ASN A 123 18.21 -62.95 -33.32
N ASN A 124 17.74 -63.35 -32.14
CA ASN A 124 17.37 -64.71 -31.78
C ASN A 124 17.32 -64.76 -30.24
N ASP A 125 16.10 -64.78 -29.73
CA ASP A 125 15.76 -65.23 -28.37
C ASP A 125 16.10 -64.27 -27.23
N VAL A 126 15.29 -63.21 -27.08
CA VAL A 126 15.19 -62.50 -25.80
C VAL A 126 13.71 -62.34 -25.46
N THR A 127 13.34 -63.09 -24.42
CA THR A 127 12.07 -63.04 -23.70
C THR A 127 11.71 -61.62 -23.29
N GLU A 128 10.49 -61.24 -23.63
CA GLU A 128 9.80 -60.05 -23.11
C GLU A 128 9.82 -60.06 -21.58
N ASP A 129 9.93 -58.87 -20.98
CA ASP A 129 9.97 -58.55 -19.54
C ASP A 129 11.39 -58.28 -19.03
N GLU A 130 11.82 -57.01 -19.14
CA GLU A 130 12.73 -56.28 -18.20
C GLU A 130 13.14 -54.94 -18.85
N ARG A 131 12.16 -54.05 -19.10
CA ARG A 131 12.42 -52.65 -19.47
C ARG A 131 12.80 -51.86 -18.20
N TRP A 132 14.04 -52.03 -17.75
CA TRP A 132 14.59 -51.25 -16.64
C TRP A 132 15.25 -49.97 -17.15
N LEU A 133 14.94 -48.87 -16.46
CA LEU A 133 15.67 -47.61 -16.48
C LEU A 133 17.18 -47.89 -16.38
N ALA A 134 17.96 -47.23 -17.25
CA ALA A 134 19.40 -47.37 -17.41
C ALA A 134 20.12 -47.56 -16.07
N THR A 135 20.38 -48.81 -15.72
CA THR A 135 21.20 -49.15 -14.56
C THR A 135 22.65 -48.98 -14.99
N GLU A 136 23.20 -47.84 -14.58
CA GLU A 136 24.60 -47.48 -14.62
C GLU A 136 25.41 -48.48 -13.78
N SER A 137 25.74 -49.66 -14.32
CA SER A 137 26.78 -50.51 -13.76
C SER A 137 27.26 -51.55 -14.79
N SER A 138 28.38 -51.33 -15.45
CA SER A 138 29.68 -51.75 -14.92
C SER A 138 30.78 -51.68 -15.98
N PRO A 139 32.04 -51.48 -15.54
CA PRO A 139 33.20 -51.34 -16.39
C PRO A 139 33.88 -52.69 -16.63
N ARG A 140 34.32 -53.00 -17.87
CA ARG A 140 35.66 -53.57 -18.15
C ARG A 140 35.90 -54.07 -19.58
N THR A 141 36.99 -53.55 -20.16
CA THR A 141 38.11 -54.24 -20.87
C THR A 141 37.76 -55.16 -22.05
N THR A 142 38.37 -55.08 -23.23
CA THR A 142 39.75 -54.66 -23.55
C THR A 142 39.91 -54.60 -25.07
N SER A 143 40.71 -53.62 -25.51
CA SER A 143 41.55 -53.61 -26.73
C SER A 143 40.88 -53.83 -28.09
N SER A 144 40.62 -52.73 -28.78
CA SER A 144 41.02 -52.62 -30.19
C SER A 144 41.39 -51.15 -30.52
N PRO A 145 42.52 -50.89 -31.20
CA PRO A 145 42.97 -49.54 -31.50
C PRO A 145 42.41 -49.03 -32.83
N GLU A 146 42.22 -47.71 -32.86
CA GLU A 146 42.22 -46.87 -34.07
C GLU A 146 41.09 -47.06 -35.10
N SER A 147 40.02 -46.27 -34.93
CA SER A 147 39.66 -45.28 -35.95
C SER A 147 38.82 -44.15 -35.33
N GLN A 148 39.16 -42.94 -35.73
CA GLN A 148 38.71 -41.67 -35.19
C GLN A 148 37.37 -41.24 -35.80
N ASN A 149 36.60 -40.51 -35.00
CA ASN A 149 35.58 -39.54 -35.42
C ASN A 149 34.33 -40.10 -36.09
N GLN A 150 33.45 -40.70 -35.29
CA GLN A 150 32.02 -40.58 -35.54
C GLN A 150 31.34 -40.40 -34.19
N SER A 151 31.02 -39.15 -33.88
CA SER A 151 29.92 -38.85 -32.97
C SER A 151 28.67 -39.40 -33.66
N ASP A 152 28.37 -40.67 -33.40
CA ASP A 152 27.18 -41.37 -33.87
C ASP A 152 25.95 -40.70 -33.26
N SER A 153 25.58 -39.58 -33.87
CA SER A 153 24.18 -39.20 -34.03
C SER A 153 23.51 -40.44 -34.62
N CYS A 154 22.65 -41.10 -33.84
CA CYS A 154 21.92 -42.26 -34.31
C CYS A 154 21.20 -41.91 -35.63
N ASP A 155 21.69 -42.49 -36.73
CA ASP A 155 21.15 -42.31 -38.09
C ASP A 155 19.95 -43.25 -38.35
N VAL A 156 19.50 -43.95 -37.30
CA VAL A 156 18.21 -44.63 -37.30
C VAL A 156 17.17 -43.52 -37.23
N GLY A 157 16.73 -43.08 -38.41
CA GLY A 157 15.70 -42.05 -38.56
C GLY A 157 14.56 -42.31 -37.57
N TYR A 158 14.08 -41.22 -36.95
CA TYR A 158 12.94 -41.25 -36.04
C TYR A 158 11.87 -42.16 -36.63
N ILE A 159 11.64 -43.29 -35.97
CA ILE A 159 10.51 -44.14 -36.30
C ILE A 159 9.30 -43.34 -35.82
N ASP A 160 8.72 -42.53 -36.72
CA ASP A 160 7.57 -41.62 -36.53
C ASP A 160 6.28 -42.31 -36.02
N SER A 161 6.35 -43.55 -35.53
CA SER A 161 5.19 -44.41 -35.33
C SER A 161 5.09 -45.07 -33.95
N LEU A 162 5.93 -44.74 -32.97
CA LEU A 162 5.81 -45.30 -31.62
C LEU A 162 5.61 -44.24 -30.54
N GLY A 163 4.39 -43.68 -30.58
CA GLY A 163 3.78 -42.90 -29.51
C GLY A 163 3.79 -41.41 -29.81
N GLU A 164 2.63 -40.85 -30.17
CA GLU A 164 2.41 -39.43 -29.96
C GLU A 164 2.72 -39.15 -28.48
N PRO A 165 3.55 -38.14 -28.16
CA PRO A 165 3.76 -37.72 -26.78
C PRO A 165 2.41 -37.30 -26.21
N SER A 166 1.73 -38.26 -25.58
CA SER A 166 0.43 -38.06 -24.97
C SER A 166 0.69 -37.79 -23.50
N CYS A 167 0.28 -36.61 -23.06
CA CYS A 167 0.27 -36.33 -21.65
C CYS A 167 -0.79 -37.17 -20.96
N ASP A 168 -0.40 -37.78 -19.85
CA ASP A 168 -1.33 -38.47 -18.96
C ASP A 168 -2.12 -37.43 -18.17
N ASP A 169 -3.26 -37.02 -18.73
CA ASP A 169 -4.21 -36.07 -18.13
C ASP A 169 -4.69 -36.50 -16.72
N HIS A 170 -4.50 -37.76 -16.34
CA HIS A 170 -4.96 -38.28 -15.05
C HIS A 170 -3.90 -38.25 -13.94
N LYS A 171 -2.65 -37.89 -14.24
CA LYS A 171 -1.57 -37.97 -13.24
C LYS A 171 -1.79 -37.05 -12.04
N TRP A 172 -2.45 -35.91 -12.23
CA TRP A 172 -2.64 -34.88 -11.19
C TRP A 172 -4.04 -34.27 -11.15
N GLU A 173 -5.08 -35.11 -11.11
CA GLU A 173 -6.49 -34.66 -11.07
C GLU A 173 -6.77 -33.58 -9.98
N GLY A 174 -6.18 -33.75 -8.79
CA GLY A 174 -6.35 -32.78 -7.70
C GLY A 174 -5.77 -31.39 -7.98
N VAL A 175 -4.71 -31.29 -8.78
CA VAL A 175 -4.08 -30.01 -9.13
C VAL A 175 -4.97 -29.25 -10.12
N HIS A 176 -5.55 -29.94 -11.10
CA HIS A 176 -6.49 -29.35 -12.04
C HIS A 176 -7.73 -28.80 -11.32
N GLN A 177 -8.31 -29.57 -10.40
CA GLN A 177 -9.46 -29.12 -9.62
C GLN A 177 -9.13 -27.91 -8.71
N ALA A 178 -7.93 -27.89 -8.13
CA ALA A 178 -7.48 -26.75 -7.32
C ALA A 178 -7.30 -25.48 -8.18
N GLY A 179 -6.78 -25.62 -9.40
CA GLY A 179 -6.64 -24.53 -10.37
C GLY A 179 -7.98 -23.86 -10.68
N ASP A 180 -8.99 -24.65 -11.05
CA ASP A 180 -10.34 -24.14 -11.35
C ASP A 180 -10.97 -23.44 -10.13
N THR A 181 -10.72 -23.97 -8.93
CA THR A 181 -11.25 -23.40 -7.69
C THR A 181 -10.59 -22.05 -7.38
N PHE A 182 -9.27 -21.93 -7.51
CA PHE A 182 -8.56 -20.67 -7.29
C PHE A 182 -8.93 -19.63 -8.33
N PHE A 183 -9.09 -20.04 -9.59
CA PHE A 183 -9.59 -19.17 -10.65
C PHE A 183 -11.00 -18.63 -10.33
N GLY A 184 -11.94 -19.50 -9.95
CA GLY A 184 -13.28 -19.06 -9.55
C GLY A 184 -13.27 -18.11 -8.35
N MET A 185 -12.39 -18.35 -7.38
CA MET A 185 -12.25 -17.51 -6.19
C MET A 185 -11.68 -16.12 -6.52
N THR A 186 -10.66 -16.01 -7.38
CA THR A 186 -10.09 -14.72 -7.79
C THR A 186 -11.09 -13.88 -8.57
N VAL A 187 -11.85 -14.50 -9.50
CA VAL A 187 -12.94 -13.83 -10.22
C VAL A 187 -14.04 -13.36 -9.27
N ALA A 188 -14.43 -14.17 -8.29
CA ALA A 188 -15.43 -13.80 -7.30
C ALA A 188 -14.96 -12.58 -6.46
N ILE A 189 -13.73 -12.59 -5.98
CA ILE A 189 -13.16 -11.48 -5.21
C ILE A 189 -13.07 -10.21 -6.06
N LEU A 190 -12.62 -10.31 -7.31
CA LEU A 190 -12.61 -9.20 -8.26
C LEU A 190 -13.99 -8.59 -8.49
N SER A 191 -15.00 -9.45 -8.66
CA SER A 191 -16.37 -8.98 -8.85
C SER A 191 -16.88 -8.18 -7.65
N LEU A 192 -16.51 -8.60 -6.43
CA LEU A 192 -16.85 -7.88 -5.20
C LEU A 192 -16.18 -6.50 -5.15
N PHE A 193 -14.90 -6.40 -5.49
CA PHE A 193 -14.19 -5.11 -5.58
C PHE A 193 -14.72 -4.21 -6.69
N LEU A 194 -15.15 -4.77 -7.81
CA LEU A 194 -15.80 -4.00 -8.87
C LEU A 194 -17.13 -3.44 -8.37
N VAL A 195 -17.95 -4.24 -7.68
CA VAL A 195 -19.21 -3.77 -7.09
C VAL A 195 -18.95 -2.66 -6.07
N GLU A 196 -17.96 -2.81 -5.20
CA GLU A 196 -17.54 -1.76 -4.27
C GLU A 196 -17.19 -0.46 -5.00
N ASN A 197 -16.32 -0.54 -6.02
CA ASN A 197 -15.94 0.61 -6.84
C ASN A 197 -17.13 1.27 -7.54
N ILE A 198 -18.08 0.47 -8.03
CA ILE A 198 -19.32 0.98 -8.64
C ILE A 198 -20.17 1.70 -7.59
N VAL A 199 -20.30 1.16 -6.38
CA VAL A 199 -21.07 1.81 -5.31
C VAL A 199 -20.43 3.13 -4.90
N GLU A 200 -19.10 3.19 -4.80
CA GLU A 200 -18.37 4.44 -4.54
C GLU A 200 -18.57 5.46 -5.67
N LEU A 201 -18.44 5.05 -6.93
CA LEU A 201 -18.70 5.88 -8.11
C LEU A 201 -20.12 6.46 -8.09
N LEU A 202 -21.12 5.64 -7.76
CA LEU A 202 -22.52 6.05 -7.67
C LEU A 202 -22.78 6.96 -6.46
N ALA A 203 -22.04 6.78 -5.37
CA ALA A 203 -22.16 7.59 -4.16
C ALA A 203 -21.53 8.99 -4.33
N LEU A 204 -20.36 9.08 -4.96
CA LEU A 204 -19.55 10.32 -5.10
C LEU A 204 -19.99 11.23 -6.26
N THR A 205 -20.98 10.82 -7.05
CA THR A 205 -21.43 11.49 -8.27
C THR A 205 -20.35 11.47 -9.38
N PRO A 206 -20.67 11.00 -10.60
CA PRO A 206 -19.66 10.80 -11.65
C PRO A 206 -18.84 12.05 -11.97
N ALA A 207 -19.46 13.23 -11.96
CA ALA A 207 -18.79 14.49 -12.30
C ALA A 207 -17.64 14.86 -11.36
N VAL A 208 -17.76 14.58 -10.06
CA VAL A 208 -16.68 14.84 -9.09
C VAL A 208 -15.66 13.71 -9.15
N PHE A 209 -16.12 12.47 -9.31
CA PHE A 209 -15.29 11.29 -9.41
C PHE A 209 -14.28 11.37 -10.56
N PHE A 210 -14.71 11.74 -11.77
CA PHE A 210 -13.82 11.84 -12.94
C PHE A 210 -12.75 12.93 -12.81
N ARG A 211 -12.88 13.85 -11.86
CA ARG A 211 -11.87 14.88 -11.60
C ARG A 211 -10.67 14.32 -10.83
N HIS A 212 -10.84 13.17 -10.17
CA HIS A 212 -9.78 12.47 -9.45
C HIS A 212 -9.24 11.32 -10.29
N VAL A 213 -8.12 11.57 -10.97
CA VAL A 213 -7.49 10.63 -11.91
C VAL A 213 -7.21 9.25 -11.28
N TRP A 214 -6.87 9.20 -9.99
CA TRP A 214 -6.56 7.96 -9.28
C TRP A 214 -7.76 7.01 -9.10
N TYR A 215 -8.94 7.55 -8.79
CA TYR A 215 -10.15 6.73 -8.67
C TYR A 215 -10.61 6.22 -10.03
N LEU A 216 -10.46 7.05 -11.07
CA LEU A 216 -10.76 6.65 -12.43
C LEU A 216 -9.83 5.54 -12.92
N SER A 217 -8.52 5.65 -12.67
CA SER A 217 -7.56 4.64 -13.10
C SER A 217 -7.80 3.30 -12.41
N ASP A 218 -8.10 3.28 -11.12
CA ASP A 218 -8.49 2.05 -10.41
C ASP A 218 -9.73 1.41 -11.03
N PHE A 219 -10.78 2.20 -11.27
CA PHE A 219 -12.01 1.69 -11.89
C PHE A 219 -11.74 1.07 -13.27
N VAL A 220 -11.01 1.78 -14.14
CA VAL A 220 -10.70 1.30 -15.50
C VAL A 220 -9.86 0.02 -15.44
N ILE A 221 -8.88 -0.04 -14.55
CA ILE A 221 -7.98 -1.19 -14.44
C ILE A 221 -8.70 -2.41 -13.87
N VAL A 222 -9.47 -2.26 -12.79
CA VAL A 222 -10.27 -3.35 -12.20
C VAL A 222 -11.34 -3.85 -13.16
N PHE A 223 -11.97 -2.94 -13.91
CA PHE A 223 -12.94 -3.32 -14.93
C PHE A 223 -12.28 -4.09 -16.08
N THR A 224 -11.14 -3.58 -16.58
CA THR A 224 -10.41 -4.21 -17.69
C THR A 224 -9.85 -5.56 -17.28
N SER A 225 -9.35 -5.70 -16.06
CA SER A 225 -8.82 -6.98 -15.56
C SER A 225 -9.92 -8.04 -15.46
N LEU A 226 -11.08 -7.70 -14.90
CA LEU A 226 -12.22 -8.60 -14.85
C LEU A 226 -12.73 -8.95 -16.26
N ALA A 227 -12.80 -7.96 -17.15
CA ALA A 227 -13.22 -8.19 -18.54
C ALA A 227 -12.25 -9.14 -19.26
N LEU A 228 -10.94 -8.96 -19.09
CA LEU A 228 -9.93 -9.85 -19.66
C LEU A 228 -10.04 -11.26 -19.09
N GLU A 229 -10.17 -11.42 -17.77
CA GLU A 229 -10.34 -12.74 -17.15
C GLU A 229 -11.61 -13.46 -17.62
N LEU A 230 -12.74 -12.75 -17.73
CA LEU A 230 -13.98 -13.33 -18.26
C LEU A 230 -13.87 -13.68 -19.75
N VAL A 231 -13.25 -12.80 -20.55
CA VAL A 231 -13.06 -13.04 -21.98
C VAL A 231 -12.12 -14.23 -22.21
N PHE A 232 -11.06 -14.39 -21.42
CA PHE A 232 -10.18 -15.55 -21.53
C PHE A 232 -10.88 -16.85 -21.16
N HIS A 233 -11.68 -16.82 -20.09
CA HIS A 233 -12.48 -17.98 -19.73
C HIS A 233 -13.46 -18.36 -20.86
N TRP A 234 -14.05 -17.39 -21.55
CA TRP A 234 -14.99 -17.66 -22.64
C TRP A 234 -14.32 -18.02 -23.97
N THR A 235 -13.14 -17.46 -24.21
CA THR A 235 -12.41 -17.53 -25.49
C THR A 235 -11.25 -18.51 -25.38
N SER A 236 -11.42 -19.62 -24.66
CA SER A 236 -10.42 -20.66 -24.37
C SER A 236 -9.99 -21.47 -25.63
N GLN A 237 -9.69 -20.77 -26.73
CA GLN A 237 -9.23 -21.32 -27.99
C GLN A 237 -7.73 -21.03 -28.15
N GLN A 238 -6.95 -21.89 -27.50
CA GLN A 238 -5.56 -22.35 -27.74
C GLN A 238 -4.39 -21.40 -28.09
N GLN A 239 -4.54 -20.15 -28.53
CA GLN A 239 -3.38 -19.45 -29.15
C GLN A 239 -3.02 -18.06 -28.61
N THR A 240 -3.75 -17.54 -27.63
CA THR A 240 -3.51 -16.17 -27.10
C THR A 240 -2.93 -16.12 -25.69
N GLN A 241 -2.60 -17.26 -25.08
CA GLN A 241 -2.19 -17.30 -23.66
C GLN A 241 -0.78 -16.74 -23.40
N GLU A 242 0.16 -16.90 -24.33
CA GLU A 242 1.58 -16.57 -24.13
C GLU A 242 1.82 -15.08 -23.82
N THR A 243 1.27 -14.17 -24.62
CA THR A 243 1.54 -12.72 -24.47
C THR A 243 0.61 -12.07 -23.44
N LEU A 244 -0.61 -12.59 -23.29
CA LEU A 244 -1.62 -11.97 -22.45
C LEU A 244 -1.57 -12.42 -20.98
N GLY A 245 -1.02 -13.61 -20.71
CA GLY A 245 -0.80 -14.09 -19.34
C GLY A 245 0.03 -13.11 -18.50
N GLY A 246 1.08 -12.53 -19.09
CA GLY A 246 1.90 -11.51 -18.43
C GLY A 246 1.10 -10.25 -18.05
N SER A 247 0.19 -9.80 -18.92
CA SER A 247 -0.63 -8.60 -18.67
C SER A 247 -1.58 -8.77 -17.49
N LEU A 248 -2.14 -9.96 -17.29
CA LEU A 248 -2.98 -10.29 -16.13
C LEU A 248 -2.23 -10.14 -14.81
N VAL A 249 -0.97 -10.59 -14.77
CA VAL A 249 -0.12 -10.42 -13.58
C VAL A 249 0.08 -8.93 -13.27
N PHE A 250 0.34 -8.09 -14.27
CA PHE A 250 0.45 -6.63 -14.08
C PHE A 250 -0.83 -6.00 -13.52
N PHE A 251 -2.00 -6.36 -14.08
CA PHE A 251 -3.27 -5.85 -13.58
C PHE A 251 -3.57 -6.33 -12.16
N ARG A 252 -3.11 -7.53 -11.78
CA ARG A 252 -3.22 -8.01 -10.41
C ARG A 252 -2.27 -7.28 -9.47
N LEU A 253 -1.05 -6.97 -9.91
CA LEU A 253 -0.10 -6.13 -9.14
C LEU A 253 -0.64 -4.71 -8.91
N TRP A 254 -1.49 -4.19 -9.79
CA TRP A 254 -2.14 -2.89 -9.59
C TRP A 254 -2.92 -2.82 -8.27
N ARG A 255 -3.42 -3.95 -7.76
CA ARG A 255 -4.11 -4.00 -6.46
C ARG A 255 -3.20 -3.54 -5.31
N PHE A 256 -1.87 -3.69 -5.40
CA PHE A 256 -0.95 -3.10 -4.41
C PHE A 256 -0.96 -1.57 -4.42
N LEU A 257 -1.08 -0.97 -5.61
CA LEU A 257 -1.23 0.48 -5.74
C LEU A 257 -2.55 0.94 -5.09
N ARG A 258 -3.63 0.19 -5.31
CA ARG A 258 -4.92 0.43 -4.64
C ARG A 258 -4.80 0.34 -3.11
N ILE A 259 -4.18 -0.72 -2.58
CA ILE A 259 -3.93 -0.87 -1.14
C ILE A 259 -3.11 0.31 -0.61
N THR A 260 -2.06 0.70 -1.33
CA THR A 260 -1.19 1.82 -0.96
C THR A 260 -2.00 3.13 -0.93
N HIS A 261 -2.83 3.38 -1.94
CA HIS A 261 -3.68 4.56 -1.98
C HIS A 261 -4.68 4.57 -0.81
N GLY A 262 -5.37 3.45 -0.57
CA GLY A 262 -6.30 3.31 0.55
C GLY A 262 -5.62 3.46 1.91
N LEU A 263 -4.39 2.96 2.08
CA LEU A 263 -3.60 3.12 3.30
C LEU A 263 -3.13 4.56 3.47
N VAL A 264 -2.69 5.23 2.40
CA VAL A 264 -2.30 6.64 2.43
C VAL A 264 -3.49 7.51 2.80
N GLU A 265 -4.68 7.24 2.26
CA GLU A 265 -5.90 7.95 2.63
C GLU A 265 -6.20 7.78 4.12
N VAL A 266 -6.22 6.54 4.63
CA VAL A 266 -6.45 6.26 6.06
C VAL A 266 -5.36 6.88 6.95
N THR A 267 -4.10 6.81 6.54
CA THR A 267 -2.97 7.37 7.31
C THR A 267 -3.03 8.88 7.33
N SER A 268 -3.44 9.51 6.22
CA SER A 268 -3.61 10.96 6.13
C SER A 268 -4.69 11.44 7.10
N GLU A 269 -5.78 10.71 7.26
CA GLU A 269 -6.82 10.99 8.25
C GLU A 269 -6.34 10.85 9.69
N TRP A 270 -5.67 9.74 9.99
CA TRP A 270 -5.14 9.50 11.34
C TRP A 270 -4.11 10.57 11.73
N THR A 271 -3.24 10.94 10.79
CA THR A 271 -2.27 12.03 10.97
C THR A 271 -2.98 13.36 11.18
N HIS A 272 -4.06 13.64 10.44
CA HIS A 272 -4.78 14.90 10.58
C HIS A 272 -5.49 15.01 11.94
N GLN A 273 -6.03 13.91 12.47
CA GLN A 273 -6.61 13.86 13.82
C GLN A 273 -5.54 14.09 14.89
N GLN A 274 -4.45 13.32 14.86
CA GLN A 274 -3.32 13.48 15.78
C GLN A 274 -2.74 14.90 15.74
N TYR A 275 -2.63 15.47 14.54
CA TYR A 275 -2.10 16.82 14.34
C TYR A 275 -3.06 17.90 14.87
N ASN A 276 -4.37 17.72 14.69
CA ASN A 276 -5.37 18.63 15.25
C ASN A 276 -5.37 18.61 16.78
N ASP A 277 -5.32 17.44 17.41
CA ASP A 277 -5.23 17.30 18.87
C ASP A 277 -3.95 17.98 19.40
N LEU A 278 -2.84 17.83 18.67
CA LEU A 278 -1.57 18.46 19.03
C LEU A 278 -1.62 19.98 18.87
N ILE A 279 -2.28 20.50 17.83
CA ILE A 279 -2.51 21.94 17.66
C ILE A 279 -3.40 22.48 18.78
N GLU A 280 -4.47 21.78 19.13
CA GLU A 280 -5.39 22.20 20.19
C GLU A 280 -4.68 22.25 21.54
N TYR A 281 -3.87 21.23 21.83
CA TYR A 281 -3.01 21.21 23.02
C TYR A 281 -1.99 22.36 23.03
N ALA A 282 -1.38 22.66 21.88
CA ALA A 282 -0.45 23.79 21.77
C ALA A 282 -1.15 25.14 22.04
N ARG A 283 -2.37 25.33 21.53
CA ARG A 283 -3.19 26.52 21.80
C ARG A 283 -3.57 26.64 23.28
N GLU A 284 -3.97 25.54 23.91
CA GLU A 284 -4.32 25.55 25.33
C GLU A 284 -3.11 25.96 26.20
N MET A 285 -1.91 25.49 25.85
CA MET A 285 -0.68 25.89 26.53
C MET A 285 -0.33 27.37 26.31
N GLU A 286 -0.53 27.90 25.12
CA GLU A 286 -0.35 29.32 24.82
C GLU A 286 -1.30 30.19 25.66
N ASP A 287 -2.57 29.82 25.75
CA ASP A 287 -3.58 30.51 26.57
C ASP A 287 -3.21 30.50 28.06
N ARG A 288 -2.72 29.37 28.58
CA ARG A 288 -2.24 29.27 29.97
C ARG A 288 -1.04 30.19 30.22
N LEU A 289 -0.11 30.31 29.27
CA LEU A 289 1.04 31.21 29.38
C LEU A 289 0.62 32.68 29.34
N LEU A 290 -0.31 33.05 28.44
CA LEU A 290 -0.88 34.40 28.38
C LEU A 290 -1.62 34.76 29.67
N GLN A 291 -2.41 33.83 30.22
CA GLN A 291 -3.11 34.03 31.49
C GLN A 291 -2.13 34.23 32.65
N GLN A 292 -1.03 33.47 32.71
CA GLN A 292 0.02 33.66 33.71
C GLN A 292 0.72 35.02 33.56
N ARG A 293 1.03 35.44 32.33
CA ARG A 293 1.62 36.77 32.05
C ARG A 293 0.69 37.90 32.51
N GLN A 294 -0.62 37.80 32.24
CA GLN A 294 -1.61 38.77 32.70
C GLN A 294 -1.70 38.84 34.23
N ARG A 295 -1.71 37.69 34.92
CA ARG A 295 -1.69 37.64 36.39
C ARG A 295 -0.44 38.31 36.97
N ARG A 296 0.73 38.15 36.33
CA ARG A 296 1.96 38.84 36.74
C ARG A 296 1.86 40.36 36.54
N ARG A 297 1.31 40.82 35.40
CA ARG A 297 1.06 42.26 35.16
C ARG A 297 0.14 42.87 36.22
N GLN A 298 -0.97 42.21 36.56
CA GLN A 298 -1.90 42.69 37.60
C GLN A 298 -1.24 42.80 38.98
N ARG A 299 -0.43 41.81 39.37
CA ARG A 299 0.34 41.87 40.62
C ARG A 299 1.30 43.06 40.64
N HIS A 300 1.98 43.32 39.53
CA HIS A 300 2.87 44.48 39.41
C HIS A 300 2.11 45.81 39.52
N SER A 301 0.95 45.96 38.85
CA SER A 301 0.11 47.16 38.97
C SER A 301 -0.39 47.39 40.40
N GLN A 302 -0.79 46.33 41.11
CA GLN A 302 -1.18 46.44 42.53
C GLN A 302 0.00 46.88 43.41
N THR A 303 1.18 46.28 43.22
CA THR A 303 2.38 46.68 43.98
C THR A 303 2.82 48.12 43.70
N ALA A 304 2.58 48.64 42.49
CA ALA A 304 2.89 50.02 42.13
C ALA A 304 1.87 51.03 42.69
N SER A 305 0.61 50.62 42.87
CA SER A 305 -0.45 51.46 43.43
C SER A 305 -0.41 51.62 44.95
N LEU A 306 0.30 50.72 45.65
CA LEU A 306 0.46 50.84 47.09
C LEU A 306 1.31 52.07 47.42
N PRO A 307 0.82 52.99 48.29
CA PRO A 307 1.59 54.17 48.66
C PRO A 307 2.93 53.72 49.27
N PRO A 308 4.02 54.48 49.09
CA PRO A 308 5.32 54.13 49.65
C PRO A 308 5.23 54.09 51.17
N THR A 309 4.92 52.92 51.73
CA THR A 309 4.91 52.71 53.17
C THR A 309 6.34 52.82 53.64
N ASN A 310 6.57 53.76 54.55
CA ASN A 310 7.86 54.07 55.18
C ASN A 310 8.54 52.77 55.63
N LYS A 311 9.54 52.32 54.84
CA LYS A 311 10.27 51.07 55.07
C LYS A 311 11.04 51.19 56.40
N ARG A 312 10.43 50.78 57.51
CA ARG A 312 11.20 50.40 58.69
C ARG A 312 12.00 49.16 58.31
N VAL A 313 13.31 49.34 58.19
CA VAL A 313 14.29 48.29 57.99
C VAL A 313 14.24 47.36 59.21
N ILE A 314 13.39 46.34 59.16
CA ILE A 314 13.48 45.22 60.09
C ILE A 314 14.66 44.38 59.59
N ARG A 315 15.83 44.60 60.19
CA ARG A 315 16.97 43.68 60.05
C ARG A 315 16.49 42.32 60.53
N LEU A 316 16.23 41.40 59.61
CA LEU A 316 16.13 39.98 59.93
C LEU A 316 17.51 39.56 60.44
N CYS A 317 17.64 39.45 61.75
CA CYS A 317 18.80 38.84 62.39
C CYS A 317 18.94 37.43 61.83
N HIS A 318 20.03 37.20 61.10
CA HIS A 318 20.44 35.86 60.69
C HIS A 318 20.55 34.97 61.96
N PRO A 319 19.95 33.77 61.98
CA PRO A 319 20.21 32.83 63.06
C PRO A 319 21.69 32.41 63.02
N PRO A 320 22.32 32.26 64.19
CA PRO A 320 23.74 31.94 64.28
C PRO A 320 24.00 30.53 63.72
N THR A 321 24.98 30.43 62.84
CA THR A 321 25.56 29.16 62.39
C THR A 321 26.20 28.47 63.60
N GLU A 322 25.56 27.40 64.07
CA GLU A 322 26.07 26.50 65.08
C GLU A 322 27.27 25.74 64.49
N LYS A 323 28.45 25.95 65.08
CA LYS A 323 29.68 25.25 64.74
C LYS A 323 29.59 23.83 65.29
N LEU A 324 29.49 22.83 64.42
CA LEU A 324 29.74 21.44 64.78
C LEU A 324 31.26 21.20 64.76
N GLU A 325 31.85 21.16 65.96
CA GLU A 325 33.25 20.80 66.22
C GLU A 325 33.31 19.37 66.78
N LYS A 326 34.11 18.51 66.12
CA LYS A 326 34.78 17.27 66.57
C LYS A 326 33.93 16.08 67.08
N THR A 327 34.00 14.95 66.37
CA THR A 327 34.85 13.81 66.78
C THR A 327 35.30 13.00 65.58
#